data_AF-A0A0H3M5M7-F1
#
_entry.id   AF-A0A0H3M5M7-F1
#
_cell.length_a   1.000
_cell.length_b   1.000
_cell.length_c   1.000
_cell.angle_alpha   90.00
_cell.angle_beta   90.00
_cell.angle_gamma   90.00
#
_symmetry.space_group_name_H-M   'P 1'
#
loop_
_entity.id
_entity.type
_entity.pdbx_description
1 polymer ?
#
loop_
_entity_poly.entity_id
_entity_poly.type
_entity_poly.pdbx_seq_one_letter_code
_entity_poly.pdbx_strand_id
1 'polypeptide(L)'
;MRVIMSKTVSGIFFGTSLVALFGTVAVYITLRPQFNTIGFNLGFVIALVALFFITSVLFVDFIIHFLGLKINRKSTISESLNGRSESLNGNDKQFTVAIDIPTDKVSSIRKYNIHTLHVTHDTKDNTSPKIQLTYSEGLFDTPQNIKTQKISLITSSNPNEIKDKIDSPALLITAQHDTIKQALTEKQVKENLITRCIPIIWTDSKLSLEIYYARPYDEIHNPKDYRSQELLNLLTTPAVSKDSIGKSTVYDFVASHILEQIDELAPEDTWYNTKESKIAIRFFTRFGKFNTINIKILTNQSQHKLQKIFEYIEHQGKTLVEHDEHDKIILDYIKDAYFKHSYDTHHYSHLWKNRLTKDSSHILEILQNRINIDTEFQFICLLATHSAYDTNSDNDKTNTAITELLSRSATIKPLPDITHITTVNNISKIIHIDNYDDNIKEILQILSNKKKSCTLRELIENARTYVTNFCEPHMMPYIERKINITQAKVNSVTLVSEQPRVNPSKRLITADASLLNPLTQDAPAVFS
;
A
#
# COMPACT_ATOMS: atom_id res chain seq x y z
N MET A 1 38.43 -1.55 -0.01
CA MET A 1 38.04 -1.43 1.42
C MET A 1 37.49 -0.03 1.61
N ARG A 2 36.17 0.11 1.86
CA ARG A 2 35.49 1.41 1.95
C ARG A 2 35.76 1.99 3.34
N VAL A 3 36.58 3.05 3.44
CA VAL A 3 36.77 3.77 4.71
C VAL A 3 35.59 4.72 4.86
N ILE A 4 34.59 4.31 5.64
CA ILE A 4 33.48 5.19 6.03
C ILE A 4 34.05 6.17 7.06
N MET A 5 34.34 7.40 6.64
CA MET A 5 34.77 8.45 7.55
C MET A 5 33.57 8.96 8.35
N SER A 6 33.77 9.15 9.67
CA SER A 6 32.76 9.79 10.49
C SER A 6 32.74 11.30 10.24
N LYS A 7 31.61 11.96 10.56
CA LYS A 7 31.45 13.42 10.48
C LYS A 7 32.59 14.19 11.15
N THR A 8 33.03 13.72 12.32
CA THR A 8 34.14 14.30 13.07
C THR A 8 35.46 14.17 12.31
N VAL A 9 35.68 13.02 11.68
CA VAL A 9 36.89 12.74 10.90
C VAL A 9 36.93 13.59 9.63
N SER A 10 35.84 13.66 8.87
CA SER A 10 35.73 14.54 7.69
C SER A 10 35.97 16.01 8.05
N GLY A 11 35.38 16.50 9.16
CA GLY A 11 35.63 17.84 9.67
C GLY A 11 37.09 18.10 10.06
N ILE A 12 37.75 17.14 10.71
CA ILE A 12 39.19 17.25 11.05
C ILE A 12 40.03 17.29 9.78
N PHE A 13 39.78 16.42 8.80
CA PHE A 13 40.53 16.39 7.54
C PHE A 13 40.37 17.67 6.72
N PHE A 14 39.14 18.19 6.61
CA PHE A 14 38.92 19.48 5.97
C PHE A 14 39.67 20.60 6.69
N GLY A 15 39.57 20.65 8.03
CA GLY A 15 40.27 21.63 8.85
C GLY A 15 41.80 21.57 8.70
N THR A 16 42.40 20.38 8.74
CA THR A 16 43.85 20.21 8.57
C THR A 16 44.31 20.57 7.16
N SER A 17 43.53 20.22 6.13
CA SER A 17 43.81 20.61 4.74
C SER A 17 43.77 22.13 4.57
N LEU A 18 42.82 22.81 5.20
CA LEU A 18 42.73 24.26 5.19
C LEU A 18 43.97 24.91 5.82
N VAL A 19 44.42 24.40 6.98
CA VAL A 19 45.64 24.85 7.65
C VAL A 19 46.87 24.60 6.77
N ALA A 20 46.97 23.45 6.11
CA ALA A 20 48.08 23.14 5.21
C ALA A 20 48.10 24.06 3.98
N LEU A 21 46.94 24.39 3.41
CA LEU A 21 46.81 25.31 2.29
C LEU A 21 47.30 26.72 2.68
N PHE A 22 46.77 27.28 3.78
CA PHE A 22 47.17 28.61 4.25
C PHE A 22 48.64 28.64 4.73
N GLY A 23 49.10 27.58 5.39
CA GLY A 23 50.50 27.43 5.79
C GLY A 23 51.44 27.43 4.59
N THR A 24 51.09 26.72 3.52
CA THR A 24 51.89 26.67 2.28
C THR A 24 51.96 28.04 1.59
N VAL A 25 50.86 28.80 1.58
CA VAL A 25 50.84 30.19 1.09
C VAL A 25 51.76 31.08 1.93
N ALA A 26 51.68 30.98 3.26
CA ALA A 26 52.52 31.78 4.17
C ALA A 26 54.02 31.46 4.01
N VAL A 27 54.37 30.17 3.88
CA VAL A 27 55.74 29.72 3.62
C VAL A 27 56.23 30.24 2.27
N TYR A 28 55.41 30.19 1.23
CA TYR A 28 55.76 30.74 -0.08
C TYR A 28 56.07 32.24 -0.01
N ILE A 29 55.21 33.04 0.64
CA ILE A 29 55.40 34.48 0.80
C ILE A 29 56.71 34.78 1.55
N THR A 30 57.04 33.98 2.57
CA THR A 30 58.22 34.18 3.41
C THR A 30 59.52 33.78 2.71
N LEU A 31 59.51 32.70 1.93
CA LEU A 31 60.72 32.15 1.29
C LEU A 31 60.98 32.70 -0.13
N ARG A 32 59.96 33.19 -0.83
CA ARG A 32 60.11 33.77 -2.18
C ARG A 32 61.17 34.87 -2.29
N PRO A 33 61.34 35.80 -1.33
CA PRO A 33 62.40 36.80 -1.39
C PRO A 33 63.82 36.22 -1.36
N GLN A 34 63.99 35.03 -0.75
CA GLN A 34 65.29 34.37 -0.59
C GLN A 34 65.59 33.39 -1.74
N PHE A 35 64.55 32.77 -2.32
CA PHE A 35 64.67 31.76 -3.36
C PHE A 35 63.76 32.11 -4.55
N ASN A 36 64.22 32.98 -5.45
CA ASN A 36 63.44 33.42 -6.61
C ASN A 36 63.86 32.72 -7.92
N THR A 37 63.90 31.38 -7.92
CA THR A 37 64.18 30.60 -9.13
C THR A 37 62.88 30.11 -9.78
N ILE A 38 62.91 29.87 -11.10
CA ILE A 38 61.76 29.35 -11.86
C ILE A 38 61.32 28.00 -11.30
N GLY A 39 62.27 27.10 -10.99
CA GLY A 39 61.98 25.78 -10.42
C GLY A 39 61.32 25.85 -9.03
N PHE A 40 61.77 26.78 -8.18
CA PHE A 40 61.17 27.01 -6.86
C PHE A 40 59.72 27.50 -6.99
N ASN A 41 59.47 28.51 -7.82
CA ASN A 41 58.13 29.04 -8.05
C ASN A 41 57.19 27.98 -8.67
N LEU A 42 57.66 27.22 -9.67
CA LEU A 42 56.88 26.17 -10.31
C LEU A 42 56.50 25.05 -9.34
N GLY A 43 57.45 24.61 -8.49
CA GLY A 43 57.19 23.60 -7.47
C GLY A 43 56.12 24.02 -6.46
N PHE A 44 56.18 25.27 -5.99
CA PHE A 44 55.16 25.83 -5.08
C PHE A 44 53.79 25.97 -5.73
N VAL A 45 53.73 26.39 -7.01
CA VAL A 45 52.46 26.48 -7.75
C VAL A 45 51.82 25.09 -7.89
N ILE A 46 52.59 24.07 -8.25
CA ILE A 46 52.09 22.68 -8.35
C ILE A 46 51.56 22.20 -6.99
N ALA A 47 52.30 22.45 -5.90
CA ALA A 47 51.87 22.07 -4.55
C ALA A 47 50.58 22.80 -4.13
N LEU A 48 50.45 24.09 -4.43
CA LEU A 48 49.24 24.87 -4.14
C LEU A 48 48.03 24.37 -4.93
N VAL A 49 48.21 24.06 -6.22
CA VAL A 49 47.12 23.50 -7.05
C VAL A 49 46.67 22.14 -6.51
N ALA A 50 47.61 21.27 -6.13
CA ALA A 50 47.28 19.96 -5.54
C ALA A 50 46.55 20.11 -4.20
N LEU A 51 47.04 20.97 -3.30
CA LEU A 51 46.40 21.24 -2.01
C LEU A 51 45.02 21.89 -2.16
N PHE A 52 44.85 22.79 -3.14
CA PHE A 52 43.55 23.40 -3.44
C PHE A 52 42.55 22.35 -3.90
N PHE A 53 42.96 21.43 -4.79
CA PHE A 53 42.11 20.34 -5.25
C PHE A 53 41.70 19.42 -4.10
N ILE A 54 42.66 18.98 -3.27
CA ILE A 54 42.40 18.15 -2.08
C ILE A 54 41.44 18.86 -1.12
N THR A 55 41.70 20.14 -0.82
CA THR A 55 40.84 20.93 0.08
C THR A 55 39.43 21.09 -0.48
N SER A 56 39.30 21.28 -1.79
CA SER A 56 37.99 21.39 -2.46
C SER A 56 37.20 20.09 -2.39
N VAL A 57 37.83 18.94 -2.62
CA VAL A 57 37.18 17.63 -2.48
C VAL A 57 36.74 17.39 -1.03
N LEU A 58 37.60 17.70 -0.05
CA LEU A 58 37.27 17.58 1.37
C LEU A 58 36.18 18.55 1.82
N PHE A 59 36.13 19.75 1.23
CA PHE A 59 35.05 20.71 1.47
C PHE A 59 33.71 20.18 0.97
N VAL A 60 33.67 19.63 -0.25
CA VAL A 60 32.46 19.01 -0.79
C VAL A 60 32.01 17.83 0.08
N ASP A 61 32.93 16.95 0.47
CA ASP A 61 32.67 15.84 1.39
C ASP A 61 32.08 16.31 2.73
N PHE A 62 32.70 17.34 3.32
CA PHE A 62 32.26 17.98 4.56
C PHE A 62 30.85 18.55 4.40
N ILE A 63 30.58 19.31 3.34
CA ILE A 63 29.27 19.88 3.08
C ILE A 63 28.22 18.78 2.93
N ILE A 64 28.48 17.71 2.18
CA ILE A 64 27.53 16.60 2.01
C ILE A 64 27.22 15.92 3.35
N HIS A 65 28.22 15.66 4.20
CA HIS A 65 28.01 15.10 5.54
C HIS A 65 27.12 15.95 6.45
N PHE A 66 27.12 17.27 6.24
CA PHE A 66 26.33 18.21 7.03
C PHE A 66 24.99 18.56 6.37
N LEU A 67 24.84 18.38 5.07
CA LEU A 67 23.59 18.48 4.33
C LEU A 67 22.69 17.26 4.61
N GLY A 68 21.39 17.50 4.65
CA GLY A 68 20.36 16.48 4.90
C GLY A 68 19.67 16.62 6.26
N LEU A 69 18.61 15.85 6.44
CA LEU A 69 17.74 15.91 7.61
C LEU A 69 18.26 15.01 8.72
N LYS A 70 18.54 15.63 9.88
CA LYS A 70 18.93 14.89 11.08
C LYS A 70 17.75 14.05 11.58
N ILE A 71 17.99 12.75 11.77
CA ILE A 71 17.05 11.87 12.48
C ILE A 71 17.21 12.08 13.98
N ASN A 72 16.22 12.68 14.62
CA ASN A 72 16.13 12.72 16.07
C ASN A 72 15.69 11.35 16.58
N ARG A 73 16.31 10.84 17.65
CA ARG A 73 15.90 9.57 18.26
C ARG A 73 15.27 9.82 19.60
N LYS A 74 14.06 9.31 19.79
CA LYS A 74 13.29 9.45 21.03
C LYS A 74 12.88 8.06 21.53
N SER A 75 12.80 7.92 22.86
CA SER A 75 12.46 6.64 23.49
C SER A 75 10.95 6.43 23.58
N THR A 76 10.17 7.50 23.51
CA THR A 76 8.71 7.44 23.50
C THR A 76 8.13 8.47 22.53
N ILE A 77 6.90 8.23 22.08
CA ILE A 77 6.13 9.19 21.28
C ILE A 77 5.90 10.47 22.11
N SER A 78 5.61 10.34 23.41
CA SER A 78 5.46 11.48 24.33
C SER A 78 6.70 12.38 24.34
N GLU A 79 7.91 11.83 24.39
CA GLU A 79 9.15 12.62 24.30
C GLU A 79 9.36 13.31 22.96
N SER A 80 8.78 12.77 21.88
CA SER A 80 8.75 13.42 20.57
C SER A 80 7.74 14.57 20.53
N LEU A 81 6.64 14.45 21.27
CA LEU A 81 5.53 15.40 21.26
C LEU A 81 5.65 16.52 22.31
N ASN A 82 6.38 16.31 23.41
CA ASN A 82 6.62 17.34 24.43
C ASN A 82 7.36 18.59 23.89
N GLY A 83 8.04 18.48 22.74
CA GLY A 83 8.60 19.65 22.04
C GLY A 83 7.58 20.46 21.23
N ARG A 84 6.34 19.96 21.07
CA ARG A 84 5.24 20.67 20.39
C ARG A 84 4.39 21.50 21.36
N SER A 85 4.31 21.14 22.64
CA SER A 85 3.45 21.78 23.64
C SER A 85 3.77 23.26 23.90
N GLU A 86 5.00 23.70 23.63
CA GLU A 86 5.36 25.12 23.73
C GLU A 86 4.98 25.95 22.49
N SER A 87 4.58 25.31 21.38
CA SER A 87 4.20 25.98 20.11
C SER A 87 2.72 25.83 19.75
N LEU A 88 1.92 25.28 20.67
CA LEU A 88 0.59 24.71 20.41
C LEU A 88 -0.57 25.71 20.38
N ASN A 89 -0.30 27.00 20.15
CA ASN A 89 -1.34 27.91 19.69
C ASN A 89 -1.61 27.68 18.19
N GLY A 90 -2.47 26.70 17.89
CA GLY A 90 -3.32 26.72 16.70
C GLY A 90 -2.64 26.71 15.33
N ASN A 91 -1.50 26.04 15.14
CA ASN A 91 -0.90 25.99 13.81
C ASN A 91 -1.52 24.87 12.95
N ASP A 92 -2.68 25.17 12.35
CA ASP A 92 -3.43 24.29 11.44
C ASP A 92 -2.67 23.82 10.19
N LYS A 93 -1.44 24.28 10.01
CA LYS A 93 -0.57 23.99 8.88
C LYS A 93 0.33 22.78 9.10
N GLN A 94 0.40 22.26 10.32
CA GLN A 94 1.29 21.15 10.67
C GLN A 94 0.60 19.80 10.51
N PHE A 95 1.34 18.83 9.98
CA PHE A 95 0.92 17.44 9.89
C PHE A 95 2.09 16.49 10.15
N THR A 96 1.76 15.23 10.42
CA THR A 96 2.73 14.16 10.68
C THR A 96 2.48 13.01 9.73
N VAL A 97 3.52 12.56 9.03
CA VAL A 97 3.51 11.26 8.35
C VAL A 97 4.21 10.26 9.27
N ALA A 98 3.48 9.26 9.75
CA ALA A 98 4.01 8.19 10.57
C ALA A 98 4.27 6.97 9.69
N ILE A 99 5.51 6.48 9.69
CA ILE A 99 5.89 5.27 8.94
C ILE A 99 6.29 4.20 9.94
N ASP A 100 5.57 3.09 9.98
CA ASP A 100 5.80 2.01 10.92
C ASP A 100 7.09 1.26 10.57
N ILE A 101 7.98 1.10 11.53
CA ILE A 101 9.27 0.44 11.38
C ILE A 101 9.24 -0.85 12.20
N PRO A 102 9.52 -2.02 11.58
CA PRO A 102 9.65 -3.26 12.33
C PRO A 102 10.65 -3.13 13.47
N THR A 103 10.29 -3.61 14.66
CA THR A 103 11.09 -3.46 15.89
C THR A 103 12.52 -3.95 15.72
N ASP A 104 12.74 -5.04 14.97
CA ASP A 104 14.07 -5.60 14.68
C ASP A 104 14.92 -4.69 13.78
N LYS A 105 14.31 -3.79 13.01
CA LYS A 105 14.99 -2.86 12.09
C LYS A 105 15.25 -1.49 12.68
N VAL A 106 14.62 -1.12 13.79
CA VAL A 106 14.79 0.21 14.44
C VAL A 106 16.26 0.49 14.78
N SER A 107 16.96 -0.50 15.31
CA SER A 107 18.39 -0.40 15.66
C SER A 107 19.29 -0.27 14.42
N SER A 108 18.87 -0.82 13.30
CA SER A 108 19.60 -0.83 12.03
C SER A 108 19.52 0.49 11.25
N ILE A 109 18.53 1.34 11.55
CA ILE A 109 18.47 2.70 10.99
C ILE A 109 19.75 3.42 11.41
N ARG A 110 20.42 4.10 10.49
CA ARG A 110 21.72 4.73 10.79
C ARG A 110 21.54 6.05 11.56
N LYS A 111 22.61 6.52 12.20
CA LYS A 111 22.62 7.80 12.93
C LYS A 111 23.01 9.00 12.05
N TYR A 112 23.15 8.78 10.74
CA TYR A 112 23.50 9.80 9.77
C TYR A 112 22.27 10.61 9.34
N ASN A 113 22.52 11.78 8.76
CA ASN A 113 21.47 12.61 8.16
C ASN A 113 20.88 11.87 6.95
N ILE A 114 19.56 11.96 6.78
CA ILE A 114 18.88 11.47 5.59
C ILE A 114 19.04 12.52 4.49
N HIS A 115 19.60 12.10 3.36
CA HIS A 115 19.68 12.88 2.14
C HIS A 115 18.37 12.80 1.35
N THR A 116 17.85 11.60 1.16
CA THR A 116 16.56 11.36 0.51
C THR A 116 15.77 10.26 1.19
N LEU A 117 14.44 10.37 1.13
CA LEU A 117 13.50 9.32 1.52
C LEU A 117 12.55 9.09 0.36
N HIS A 118 12.51 7.85 -0.13
CA HIS A 118 11.56 7.44 -1.16
C HIS A 118 10.77 6.24 -0.66
N VAL A 119 9.45 6.30 -0.81
CA VAL A 119 8.60 5.13 -0.59
C VAL A 119 8.26 4.54 -1.95
N THR A 120 8.73 3.34 -2.19
CA THR A 120 8.34 2.53 -3.34
C THR A 120 7.26 1.54 -2.89
N HIS A 121 6.14 1.55 -3.58
CA HIS A 121 5.20 0.43 -3.53
C HIS A 121 5.52 -0.46 -4.71
N ASP A 122 5.76 -1.75 -4.47
CA ASP A 122 5.76 -2.68 -5.59
C ASP A 122 4.30 -2.83 -6.06
N THR A 123 3.97 -2.13 -7.14
CA THR A 123 2.64 -2.15 -7.72
C THR A 123 2.25 -3.53 -8.26
N LYS A 124 3.23 -4.42 -8.46
CA LYS A 124 2.95 -5.77 -8.96
C LYS A 124 2.49 -6.71 -7.85
N ASP A 125 3.08 -6.63 -6.67
CA ASP A 125 2.92 -7.70 -5.66
C ASP A 125 2.19 -7.25 -4.38
N ASN A 126 1.77 -5.98 -4.28
CA ASN A 126 1.22 -5.36 -3.07
C ASN A 126 1.99 -5.74 -1.79
N THR A 127 3.31 -5.91 -1.94
CA THR A 127 4.19 -6.16 -0.82
C THR A 127 4.16 -4.95 0.08
N SER A 128 4.24 -5.19 1.40
CA SER A 128 4.52 -4.20 2.43
C SER A 128 5.39 -3.05 1.88
N PRO A 129 4.96 -1.77 1.95
CA PRO A 129 5.66 -0.66 1.36
C PRO A 129 7.15 -0.68 1.71
N LYS A 130 7.99 -0.26 0.78
CA LYS A 130 9.44 -0.26 0.97
C LYS A 130 9.94 1.17 1.02
N ILE A 131 10.58 1.52 2.12
CA ILE A 131 11.25 2.80 2.29
C ILE A 131 12.70 2.62 1.88
N GLN A 132 13.14 3.47 0.97
CA GLN A 132 14.54 3.67 0.66
C GLN A 132 15.00 4.95 1.33
N LEU A 133 15.89 4.81 2.30
CA LEU A 133 16.58 5.90 2.97
C LEU A 133 17.98 6.01 2.38
N THR A 134 18.34 7.18 1.86
CA THR A 134 19.70 7.48 1.46
C THR A 134 20.33 8.36 2.51
N TYR A 135 21.49 7.95 3.03
CA TYR A 135 22.18 8.71 4.07
C TYR A 135 23.37 9.47 3.52
N SER A 136 23.59 10.66 4.08
CA SER A 136 24.78 11.48 3.84
C SER A 136 26.00 10.88 4.56
N GLU A 137 26.73 10.00 3.87
CA GLU A 137 27.97 9.36 4.36
C GLU A 137 29.21 9.87 3.61
N GLY A 138 29.27 11.19 3.41
CA GLY A 138 30.36 11.87 2.70
C GLY A 138 30.10 11.85 1.19
N LEU A 139 31.14 11.72 0.38
CA LEU A 139 31.06 11.70 -1.09
C LEU A 139 30.23 10.55 -1.68
N PHE A 140 29.85 9.55 -0.88
CA PHE A 140 29.09 8.40 -1.35
C PHE A 140 27.78 8.25 -0.60
N ASP A 141 26.70 8.20 -1.36
CA ASP A 141 25.39 7.83 -0.86
C ASP A 141 25.35 6.34 -0.50
N THR A 142 24.86 6.05 0.71
CA THR A 142 24.57 4.67 1.11
C THR A 142 23.06 4.47 1.23
N PRO A 143 22.43 3.71 0.31
CA PRO A 143 21.02 3.40 0.41
C PRO A 143 20.78 2.30 1.47
N GLN A 144 19.69 2.45 2.22
CA GLN A 144 19.13 1.42 3.08
C GLN A 144 17.67 1.20 2.74
N ASN A 145 17.30 -0.06 2.64
CA ASN A 145 15.96 -0.49 2.30
C ASN A 145 15.30 -1.10 3.53
N ILE A 146 14.10 -0.62 3.89
CA ILE A 146 13.32 -1.11 5.03
C ILE A 146 11.91 -1.43 4.52
N LYS A 147 11.45 -2.65 4.76
CA LYS A 147 10.05 -3.01 4.57
C LYS A 147 9.25 -2.45 5.75
N THR A 148 8.16 -1.74 5.46
CA THR A 148 7.23 -1.17 6.44
C THR A 148 5.84 -1.74 6.21
N GLN A 149 5.07 -1.88 7.28
CA GLN A 149 3.73 -2.44 7.20
C GLN A 149 2.67 -1.39 6.92
N LYS A 150 2.87 -0.15 7.41
CA LYS A 150 1.84 0.90 7.38
C LYS A 150 2.48 2.28 7.31
N ILE A 151 1.85 3.16 6.53
CA ILE A 151 2.17 4.59 6.47
C ILE A 151 0.88 5.36 6.70
N SER A 152 0.85 6.16 7.76
CA SER A 152 -0.33 6.91 8.18
C SER A 152 -0.09 8.41 8.06
N LEU A 153 -1.09 9.14 7.56
CA LEU A 153 -1.13 10.60 7.63
C LEU A 153 -1.95 11.02 8.84
N ILE A 154 -1.36 11.84 9.71
CA ILE A 154 -2.01 12.38 10.90
C ILE A 154 -1.99 13.91 10.80
N THR A 155 -3.16 14.50 10.63
CA THR A 155 -3.34 15.96 10.51
C THR A 155 -3.71 16.62 11.84
N SER A 156 -3.98 15.82 12.86
CA SER A 156 -4.21 16.32 14.21
C SER A 156 -2.96 17.02 14.74
N SER A 157 -3.18 18.20 15.33
CA SER A 157 -2.19 18.91 16.11
C SER A 157 -2.16 18.43 17.57
N ASN A 158 -3.16 17.65 18.01
CA ASN A 158 -3.28 17.17 19.38
C ASN A 158 -2.28 16.02 19.64
N PRO A 159 -1.32 16.19 20.57
CA PRO A 159 -0.36 15.14 20.93
C PRO A 159 -1.01 13.81 21.33
N ASN A 160 -2.11 13.83 22.05
CA ASN A 160 -2.76 12.60 22.52
C ASN A 160 -3.35 11.81 21.36
N GLU A 161 -4.04 12.48 20.43
CA GLU A 161 -4.57 11.84 19.22
C GLU A 161 -3.48 11.29 18.29
N ILE A 162 -2.32 11.94 18.24
CA ILE A 162 -1.17 11.42 17.48
C ILE A 162 -0.64 10.15 18.14
N LYS A 163 -0.54 10.15 19.47
CA LYS A 163 -0.05 9.00 20.24
C LYS A 163 -0.98 7.80 20.09
N ASP A 164 -2.29 8.00 20.18
CA ASP A 164 -3.28 6.92 20.08
C ASP A 164 -3.39 6.31 18.67
N LYS A 165 -2.75 6.94 17.66
CA LYS A 165 -2.72 6.46 16.27
C LYS A 165 -1.43 5.73 15.90
N ILE A 166 -0.46 5.67 16.81
CA ILE A 166 0.86 5.07 16.57
C ILE A 166 1.11 4.02 17.65
N ASP A 167 0.91 2.76 17.29
CA ASP A 167 0.99 1.62 18.22
C ASP A 167 2.28 0.79 18.05
N SER A 168 3.24 1.29 17.26
CA SER A 168 4.48 0.59 16.96
C SER A 168 5.65 1.56 16.78
N PRO A 169 6.92 1.09 16.84
CA PRO A 169 8.07 1.92 16.52
C PRO A 169 7.91 2.55 15.13
N ALA A 170 8.11 3.87 15.03
CA ALA A 170 7.80 4.59 13.81
C ALA A 170 8.82 5.68 13.50
N LEU A 171 9.00 5.95 12.21
CA LEU A 171 9.67 7.14 11.70
C LEU A 171 8.62 8.23 11.47
N LEU A 172 8.66 9.27 12.30
CA LEU A 172 7.72 10.39 12.27
C LEU A 172 8.33 11.55 11.47
N ILE A 173 7.71 11.90 10.35
CA ILE A 173 8.07 13.06 9.54
C ILE A 173 7.06 14.15 9.86
N THR A 174 7.50 15.18 10.57
CA THR A 174 6.68 16.35 10.85
C THR A 174 6.96 17.42 9.81
N ALA A 175 5.91 17.89 9.14
CA ALA A 175 6.01 18.92 8.12
C ALA A 175 4.94 20.01 8.30
N GLN A 176 5.19 21.15 7.68
CA GLN A 176 4.25 22.25 7.57
C GLN A 176 3.90 22.50 6.11
N HIS A 177 2.62 22.70 5.84
CA HIS A 177 2.11 23.10 4.54
C HIS A 177 0.85 23.95 4.73
N ASP A 178 0.84 25.14 4.13
CA ASP A 178 -0.18 26.16 4.38
C ASP A 178 -1.60 25.69 4.04
N THR A 179 -1.72 24.77 3.08
CA THR A 179 -3.02 24.38 2.51
C THR A 179 -3.31 22.89 2.61
N ILE A 180 -2.56 22.09 3.37
CA ILE A 180 -2.82 20.63 3.40
C ILE A 180 -4.20 20.31 4.00
N LYS A 181 -4.55 20.93 5.13
CA LYS A 181 -5.90 20.79 5.72
C LYS A 181 -6.95 21.30 4.76
N GLN A 182 -6.74 22.47 4.14
CA GLN A 182 -7.64 23.02 3.13
C GLN A 182 -7.83 22.06 1.95
N ALA A 183 -6.77 21.48 1.40
CA ALA A 183 -6.83 20.53 0.28
C ALA A 183 -7.59 19.25 0.66
N LEU A 184 -7.41 18.75 1.88
CA LEU A 184 -8.16 17.62 2.41
C LEU A 184 -9.63 17.99 2.65
N THR A 185 -9.92 19.17 3.21
CA THR A 185 -11.28 19.66 3.46
C THR A 185 -12.05 19.95 2.18
N GLU A 186 -11.44 20.63 1.20
CA GLU A 186 -12.04 20.91 -0.12
C GLU A 186 -12.42 19.63 -0.86
N LYS A 187 -11.62 18.58 -0.68
CA LYS A 187 -11.86 17.25 -1.25
C LYS A 187 -12.65 16.33 -0.33
N GLN A 188 -13.09 16.82 0.83
CA GLN A 188 -13.84 16.10 1.86
C GLN A 188 -13.18 14.79 2.31
N VAL A 189 -11.84 14.75 2.30
CA VAL A 189 -11.07 13.56 2.66
C VAL A 189 -11.03 13.43 4.18
N LYS A 190 -11.71 12.39 4.68
CA LYS A 190 -11.59 11.96 6.07
C LYS A 190 -10.35 11.08 6.22
N GLU A 191 -9.64 11.20 7.34
CA GLU A 191 -8.39 10.45 7.56
C GLU A 191 -8.57 8.93 7.50
N ASN A 192 -9.69 8.41 7.99
CA ASN A 192 -10.03 6.98 7.93
C ASN A 192 -10.31 6.47 6.52
N LEU A 193 -10.52 7.36 5.55
CA LEU A 193 -10.70 6.99 4.14
C LEU A 193 -9.37 7.05 3.36
N ILE A 194 -8.26 7.43 3.98
CA ILE A 194 -6.94 7.41 3.33
C ILE A 194 -6.51 5.96 3.15
N THR A 195 -6.39 5.53 1.89
CA THR A 195 -6.00 4.17 1.53
C THR A 195 -4.48 4.02 1.49
N ARG A 196 -3.77 5.04 1.01
CA ARG A 196 -2.30 5.03 0.88
C ARG A 196 -1.71 6.42 1.03
N CYS A 197 -0.51 6.47 1.58
CA CYS A 197 0.25 7.70 1.76
C CYS A 197 1.70 7.45 1.33
N ILE A 198 2.17 8.19 0.32
CA ILE A 198 3.50 8.00 -0.28
C ILE A 198 4.34 9.28 -0.06
N PRO A 199 5.14 9.35 1.02
CA PRO A 199 6.05 10.45 1.26
C PRO A 199 7.32 10.34 0.41
N ILE A 200 7.76 11.48 -0.12
CA ILE A 200 9.04 11.64 -0.82
C ILE A 200 9.75 12.85 -0.24
N ILE A 201 10.93 12.65 0.34
CA ILE A 201 11.77 13.74 0.83
C ILE A 201 12.97 13.91 -0.08
N TRP A 202 13.15 15.14 -0.54
CA TRP A 202 14.27 15.56 -1.37
C TRP A 202 15.40 16.16 -0.53
N THR A 203 16.55 16.32 -1.19
CA THR A 203 17.81 16.80 -0.61
C THR A 203 17.72 18.21 -0.03
N ASP A 204 16.78 19.02 -0.53
CA ASP A 204 16.48 20.37 -0.07
C ASP A 204 15.52 20.41 1.14
N SER A 205 15.30 19.26 1.80
CA SER A 205 14.39 19.10 2.95
C SER A 205 12.93 19.40 2.63
N LYS A 206 12.52 19.35 1.36
CA LYS A 206 11.12 19.41 0.97
C LYS A 206 10.49 18.03 0.93
N LEU A 207 9.29 17.94 1.49
CA LEU A 207 8.42 16.79 1.44
C LEU A 207 7.40 16.97 0.31
N SER A 208 7.33 15.98 -0.58
CA SER A 208 6.18 15.76 -1.46
C SER A 208 5.39 14.57 -0.92
N LEU A 209 4.07 14.64 -1.03
CA LEU A 209 3.18 13.61 -0.52
C LEU A 209 2.15 13.27 -1.57
N GLU A 210 2.05 11.99 -1.93
CA GLU A 210 0.92 11.48 -2.68
C GLU A 210 -0.05 10.80 -1.71
N ILE A 211 -1.26 11.36 -1.60
CA ILE A 211 -2.31 10.86 -0.73
C ILE A 211 -3.37 10.20 -1.60
N TYR A 212 -3.55 8.90 -1.43
CA TYR A 212 -4.63 8.15 -2.04
C TYR A 212 -5.75 7.97 -1.02
N TYR A 213 -6.98 8.20 -1.43
CA TYR A 213 -8.14 8.11 -0.55
C TYR A 213 -9.33 7.49 -1.26
N ALA A 214 -10.15 6.78 -0.50
CA ALA A 214 -11.43 6.27 -0.92
C ALA A 214 -12.45 7.41 -0.97
N ARG A 215 -13.06 7.60 -2.14
CA ARG A 215 -14.28 8.38 -2.28
C ARG A 215 -15.47 7.41 -2.33
N PRO A 216 -16.31 7.38 -1.29
CA PRO A 216 -17.50 6.54 -1.24
C PRO A 216 -18.43 6.80 -2.43
N TYR A 217 -19.09 5.79 -2.98
CA TYR A 217 -19.94 5.99 -4.16
C TYR A 217 -21.24 6.75 -3.90
N ASP A 218 -21.75 6.70 -2.69
CA ASP A 218 -22.87 7.52 -2.23
C ASP A 218 -22.52 9.01 -2.22
N GLU A 219 -21.24 9.37 -2.16
CA GLU A 219 -20.76 10.75 -2.29
C GLU A 219 -20.43 11.15 -3.74
N ILE A 220 -20.72 10.28 -4.72
CA ILE A 220 -20.44 10.50 -6.14
C ILE A 220 -21.72 10.51 -6.94
N HIS A 221 -22.22 11.72 -7.19
CA HIS A 221 -23.46 11.98 -7.92
C HIS A 221 -23.24 12.66 -9.28
N ASN A 222 -22.06 13.21 -9.55
CA ASN A 222 -21.81 13.98 -10.76
C ASN A 222 -20.95 13.18 -11.75
N PRO A 223 -21.38 12.96 -12.99
CA PRO A 223 -20.57 12.33 -14.04
C PRO A 223 -19.23 13.01 -14.28
N LYS A 224 -19.15 14.33 -14.00
CA LYS A 224 -17.92 15.13 -14.07
C LYS A 224 -16.89 14.76 -12.99
N ASP A 225 -17.30 14.01 -11.96
CA ASP A 225 -16.38 13.45 -10.97
C ASP A 225 -15.49 12.34 -11.54
N TYR A 226 -15.80 11.81 -12.72
CA TYR A 226 -15.02 10.80 -13.42
C TYR A 226 -14.39 11.32 -14.70
N ARG A 227 -13.13 10.94 -14.93
CA ARG A 227 -12.52 11.04 -16.25
C ARG A 227 -13.07 9.94 -17.14
N SER A 228 -13.25 10.19 -18.44
CA SER A 228 -13.74 9.17 -19.38
C SER A 228 -12.92 7.88 -19.37
N GLN A 229 -11.59 7.98 -19.18
CA GLN A 229 -10.72 6.80 -19.05
C GLN A 229 -11.00 5.98 -17.78
N GLU A 230 -11.41 6.61 -16.68
CA GLU A 230 -11.75 5.88 -15.46
C GLU A 230 -13.02 5.07 -15.63
N LEU A 231 -14.05 5.67 -16.26
CA LEU A 231 -15.27 4.94 -16.59
C LEU A 231 -15.01 3.79 -17.56
N LEU A 232 -14.15 4.02 -18.56
CA LEU A 232 -13.73 2.97 -19.48
C LEU A 232 -13.02 1.82 -18.73
N ASN A 233 -12.12 2.14 -17.80
CA ASN A 233 -11.44 1.11 -17.01
C ASN A 233 -12.44 0.26 -16.20
N LEU A 234 -13.44 0.88 -15.55
CA LEU A 234 -14.51 0.16 -14.83
C LEU A 234 -15.29 -0.76 -15.77
N LEU A 235 -15.67 -0.27 -16.95
CA LEU A 235 -16.41 -1.01 -17.97
C LEU A 235 -15.60 -2.21 -18.50
N THR A 236 -14.28 -2.07 -18.66
CA THR A 236 -13.40 -3.14 -19.16
C THR A 236 -13.06 -4.20 -18.11
N THR A 237 -13.38 -3.98 -16.84
CA THR A 237 -13.09 -4.95 -15.79
C THR A 237 -13.81 -6.28 -16.07
N PRO A 238 -13.13 -7.43 -15.98
CA PRO A 238 -13.77 -8.75 -16.10
C PRO A 238 -14.89 -8.92 -15.07
N ALA A 239 -15.94 -9.62 -15.47
CA ALA A 239 -17.12 -9.84 -14.64
C ALA A 239 -17.34 -11.33 -14.33
N VAL A 240 -17.78 -11.62 -13.10
CA VAL A 240 -18.16 -12.94 -12.61
C VAL A 240 -19.52 -13.29 -13.23
N SER A 241 -19.50 -14.26 -14.14
CA SER A 241 -20.69 -14.83 -14.77
C SER A 241 -20.76 -16.33 -14.45
N LYS A 242 -21.98 -16.80 -14.13
CA LYS A 242 -22.25 -18.23 -13.92
C LYS A 242 -22.02 -19.07 -15.18
N ASP A 243 -22.11 -18.46 -16.36
CA ASP A 243 -22.16 -19.17 -17.64
C ASP A 243 -20.85 -19.12 -18.44
N SER A 244 -19.88 -18.30 -18.01
CA SER A 244 -18.52 -18.35 -18.54
C SER A 244 -17.56 -17.53 -17.69
N ILE A 245 -16.64 -18.19 -16.99
CA ILE A 245 -15.49 -17.55 -16.36
C ILE A 245 -14.65 -16.88 -17.47
N GLY A 246 -14.46 -15.56 -17.38
CA GLY A 246 -13.49 -14.81 -18.17
C GLY A 246 -13.89 -14.35 -19.58
N LYS A 247 -15.17 -14.40 -19.97
CA LYS A 247 -15.62 -13.90 -21.31
C LYS A 247 -16.50 -12.65 -21.29
N SER A 248 -16.98 -12.26 -20.11
CA SER A 248 -17.80 -11.06 -19.96
C SER A 248 -17.07 -10.01 -19.13
N THR A 249 -17.40 -8.76 -19.40
CA THR A 249 -16.91 -7.55 -18.75
C THR A 249 -18.08 -6.81 -18.11
N VAL A 250 -17.80 -5.84 -17.25
CA VAL A 250 -18.84 -4.96 -16.68
C VAL A 250 -19.64 -4.27 -17.81
N TYR A 251 -18.98 -3.92 -18.91
CA TYR A 251 -19.63 -3.35 -20.10
C TYR A 251 -20.78 -4.20 -20.64
N ASP A 252 -20.61 -5.52 -20.67
CA ASP A 252 -21.64 -6.44 -21.15
C ASP A 252 -22.91 -6.34 -20.30
N PHE A 253 -22.77 -6.33 -18.98
CA PHE A 253 -23.90 -6.21 -18.06
C PHE A 253 -24.60 -4.85 -18.15
N VAL A 254 -23.84 -3.76 -18.27
CA VAL A 254 -24.41 -2.41 -18.46
C VAL A 254 -25.16 -2.33 -19.79
N ALA A 255 -24.57 -2.83 -20.87
CA ALA A 255 -25.17 -2.83 -22.19
C ALA A 255 -26.46 -3.66 -22.22
N SER A 256 -26.47 -4.87 -21.63
CA SER A 256 -27.67 -5.70 -21.53
C SER A 256 -28.79 -4.98 -20.77
N HIS A 257 -28.46 -4.42 -19.60
CA HIS A 257 -29.42 -3.69 -18.79
C HIS A 257 -30.04 -2.52 -19.57
N ILE A 258 -29.22 -1.69 -20.22
CA ILE A 258 -29.69 -0.57 -21.03
C ILE A 258 -30.62 -1.04 -22.16
N LEU A 259 -30.28 -2.12 -22.87
CA LEU A 259 -31.08 -2.63 -23.99
C LEU A 259 -32.41 -3.27 -23.54
N GLU A 260 -32.43 -3.86 -22.34
CA GLU A 260 -33.64 -4.41 -21.71
C GLU A 260 -34.63 -3.31 -21.29
N GLN A 261 -34.17 -2.11 -20.95
CA GLN A 261 -35.04 -0.99 -20.58
C GLN A 261 -35.78 -0.36 -21.77
N ILE A 262 -35.30 -0.54 -23.00
CA ILE A 262 -35.96 0.02 -24.19
C ILE A 262 -37.17 -0.85 -24.51
N ASP A 263 -38.34 -0.25 -24.76
CA ASP A 263 -39.49 -0.97 -25.26
C ASP A 263 -39.23 -1.59 -26.66
N GLU A 264 -40.18 -2.37 -27.17
CA GLU A 264 -40.08 -2.86 -28.55
C GLU A 264 -39.94 -1.69 -29.52
N LEU A 265 -38.91 -1.76 -30.37
CA LEU A 265 -38.64 -0.71 -31.35
C LEU A 265 -39.76 -0.74 -32.41
N ALA A 266 -40.73 0.15 -32.22
CA ALA A 266 -41.85 0.32 -33.14
C ALA A 266 -41.36 0.59 -34.57
N PRO A 267 -42.16 0.24 -35.60
CA PRO A 267 -41.80 0.46 -37.01
C PRO A 267 -41.73 1.95 -37.40
N GLU A 268 -42.42 2.81 -36.65
CA GLU A 268 -42.45 4.25 -36.89
C GLU A 268 -41.18 4.90 -36.31
N ASP A 269 -40.50 5.74 -37.10
CA ASP A 269 -39.20 6.41 -36.85
C ASP A 269 -39.18 7.38 -35.65
N THR A 270 -39.68 6.98 -34.49
CA THR A 270 -39.74 7.79 -33.26
C THR A 270 -39.12 7.10 -32.06
N TRP A 271 -38.68 5.85 -32.19
CA TRP A 271 -38.12 5.07 -31.08
C TRP A 271 -36.92 5.75 -30.39
N TYR A 272 -36.13 6.54 -31.13
CA TYR A 272 -34.97 7.28 -30.61
C TYR A 272 -35.34 8.47 -29.71
N ASN A 273 -36.63 8.84 -29.64
CA ASN A 273 -37.09 9.98 -28.84
C ASN A 273 -37.45 9.63 -27.39
N THR A 274 -37.55 8.34 -27.05
CA THR A 274 -37.81 7.90 -25.67
C THR A 274 -36.60 8.19 -24.77
N LYS A 275 -36.85 8.28 -23.46
CA LYS A 275 -35.79 8.55 -22.48
C LYS A 275 -34.75 7.43 -22.49
N GLU A 276 -35.21 6.19 -22.54
CA GLU A 276 -34.43 4.96 -22.49
C GLU A 276 -33.55 4.84 -23.76
N SER A 277 -34.12 5.11 -24.94
CA SER A 277 -33.37 5.13 -26.19
C SER A 277 -32.32 6.24 -26.21
N LYS A 278 -32.61 7.43 -25.68
CA LYS A 278 -31.63 8.53 -25.58
C LYS A 278 -30.46 8.16 -24.66
N ILE A 279 -30.74 7.48 -23.54
CA ILE A 279 -29.71 6.94 -22.65
C ILE A 279 -28.84 5.91 -23.38
N ALA A 280 -29.46 4.97 -24.09
CA ALA A 280 -28.74 3.94 -24.85
C ALA A 280 -27.87 4.55 -25.96
N ILE A 281 -28.44 5.42 -26.78
CA ILE A 281 -27.73 6.14 -27.85
C ILE A 281 -26.54 6.90 -27.25
N ARG A 282 -26.72 7.59 -26.11
CA ARG A 282 -25.63 8.31 -25.43
C ARG A 282 -24.53 7.37 -24.94
N PHE A 283 -24.88 6.27 -24.29
CA PHE A 283 -23.93 5.25 -23.82
C PHE A 283 -23.10 4.68 -24.96
N PHE A 284 -23.76 4.20 -26.02
CA PHE A 284 -23.10 3.60 -27.18
C PHE A 284 -22.37 4.61 -28.06
N THR A 285 -22.74 5.90 -28.03
CA THR A 285 -21.95 6.96 -28.67
C THR A 285 -20.66 7.22 -27.91
N ARG A 286 -20.72 7.24 -26.56
CA ARG A 286 -19.58 7.57 -25.69
C ARG A 286 -18.56 6.45 -25.59
N PHE A 287 -19.03 5.22 -25.43
CA PHE A 287 -18.17 4.05 -25.23
C PHE A 287 -18.07 3.18 -26.50
N GLY A 288 -18.86 3.44 -27.55
CA GLY A 288 -18.73 2.75 -28.84
C GLY A 288 -19.07 1.27 -28.76
N LYS A 289 -18.44 0.48 -29.65
CA LYS A 289 -18.45 -0.99 -29.64
C LYS A 289 -17.30 -1.56 -28.80
N PHE A 290 -16.78 -0.85 -27.80
CA PHE A 290 -15.52 -1.26 -27.14
C PHE A 290 -15.64 -2.70 -26.61
N ASN A 291 -14.76 -3.58 -27.13
CA ASN A 291 -14.67 -5.01 -26.87
C ASN A 291 -15.95 -5.84 -27.11
N THR A 292 -16.54 -5.74 -28.32
CA THR A 292 -17.57 -6.64 -28.91
C THR A 292 -18.39 -7.38 -27.87
N ILE A 293 -19.52 -6.76 -27.48
CA ILE A 293 -20.45 -7.28 -26.48
C ILE A 293 -20.58 -8.79 -26.64
N ASN A 294 -20.43 -9.52 -25.55
CA ASN A 294 -20.65 -10.95 -25.54
C ASN A 294 -22.11 -11.23 -25.88
N ILE A 295 -22.43 -11.41 -27.16
CA ILE A 295 -23.81 -11.56 -27.66
C ILE A 295 -24.58 -12.71 -27.00
N LYS A 296 -23.88 -13.66 -26.37
CA LYS A 296 -24.50 -14.75 -25.60
C LYS A 296 -25.27 -14.27 -24.38
N ILE A 297 -24.91 -13.10 -23.84
CA ILE A 297 -25.62 -12.51 -22.71
C ILE A 297 -26.86 -11.71 -23.16
N LEU A 298 -26.99 -11.44 -24.47
CA LEU A 298 -28.09 -10.67 -25.03
C LEU A 298 -29.18 -11.59 -25.60
N THR A 299 -30.44 -11.22 -25.39
CA THR A 299 -31.56 -11.81 -26.12
C THR A 299 -31.55 -11.40 -27.60
N ASN A 300 -32.23 -12.16 -28.48
CA ASN A 300 -32.38 -11.80 -29.90
C ASN A 300 -32.97 -10.39 -30.07
N GLN A 301 -33.91 -10.01 -29.20
CA GLN A 301 -34.52 -8.69 -29.19
C GLN A 301 -33.52 -7.60 -28.82
N SER A 302 -32.68 -7.81 -27.79
CA SER A 302 -31.61 -6.88 -27.41
C SER A 302 -30.55 -6.74 -28.50
N GLN A 303 -30.23 -7.82 -29.22
CA GLN A 303 -29.33 -7.77 -30.38
C GLN A 303 -29.90 -6.91 -31.52
N HIS A 304 -31.18 -7.08 -31.85
CA HIS A 304 -31.86 -6.25 -32.85
C HIS A 304 -31.90 -4.77 -32.43
N LYS A 305 -32.16 -4.49 -31.15
CA LYS A 305 -32.12 -3.13 -30.60
C LYS A 305 -30.74 -2.50 -30.74
N LEU A 306 -29.70 -3.23 -30.36
CA LEU A 306 -28.31 -2.79 -30.47
C LEU A 306 -27.93 -2.44 -31.92
N GLN A 307 -28.35 -3.28 -32.88
CA GLN A 307 -28.10 -3.03 -34.30
C GLN A 307 -28.76 -1.71 -34.76
N LYS A 308 -30.06 -1.54 -34.48
CA LYS A 308 -30.78 -0.30 -34.82
C LYS A 308 -30.17 0.95 -34.19
N ILE A 309 -29.67 0.85 -32.96
CA ILE A 309 -28.97 1.96 -32.29
C ILE A 309 -27.67 2.32 -33.00
N PHE A 310 -26.86 1.35 -33.39
CA PHE A 310 -25.62 1.63 -34.11
C PHE A 310 -25.87 2.21 -35.49
N GLU A 311 -26.85 1.69 -36.23
CA GLU A 311 -27.27 2.25 -37.53
C GLU A 311 -27.69 3.72 -37.36
N TYR A 312 -28.50 4.04 -36.34
CA TYR A 312 -28.90 5.41 -36.04
C TYR A 312 -27.70 6.33 -35.72
N ILE A 313 -26.77 5.88 -34.88
CA ILE A 313 -25.56 6.65 -34.51
C ILE A 313 -24.68 6.92 -35.74
N GLU A 314 -24.54 5.93 -36.64
CA GLU A 314 -23.77 6.07 -37.88
C GLU A 314 -24.44 7.08 -38.84
N HIS A 315 -25.77 7.06 -38.96
CA HIS A 315 -26.52 7.93 -39.87
C HIS A 315 -26.65 9.40 -39.42
N GLN A 316 -26.80 9.67 -38.12
CA GLN A 316 -27.08 11.02 -37.61
C GLN A 316 -25.83 11.90 -37.43
N GLY A 317 -24.63 11.32 -37.56
CA GLY A 317 -23.40 11.98 -37.13
C GLY A 317 -23.36 12.12 -35.60
N LYS A 318 -22.17 12.09 -35.00
CA LYS A 318 -21.96 11.98 -33.53
C LYS A 318 -22.45 13.19 -32.68
N THR A 319 -23.31 14.05 -33.21
CA THR A 319 -23.83 15.25 -32.54
C THR A 319 -25.06 14.93 -31.71
N LEU A 320 -24.84 14.41 -30.50
CA LEU A 320 -25.86 14.37 -29.46
C LEU A 320 -25.68 15.53 -28.49
N VAL A 321 -26.77 16.21 -28.17
CA VAL A 321 -26.81 17.28 -27.17
C VAL A 321 -26.38 16.71 -25.82
N GLU A 322 -25.46 17.39 -25.13
CA GLU A 322 -25.04 17.04 -23.78
C GLU A 322 -26.24 17.17 -22.83
N HIS A 323 -26.59 16.06 -22.15
CA HIS A 323 -27.66 16.05 -21.17
C HIS A 323 -27.12 15.42 -19.88
N ASP A 324 -26.79 16.27 -18.91
CA ASP A 324 -26.15 15.89 -17.64
C ASP A 324 -26.97 14.80 -16.89
N GLU A 325 -28.30 14.75 -17.06
CA GLU A 325 -29.14 13.72 -16.44
C GLU A 325 -28.94 12.32 -17.02
N HIS A 326 -28.75 12.18 -18.33
CA HIS A 326 -28.52 10.87 -18.94
C HIS A 326 -27.14 10.33 -18.53
N ASP A 327 -26.13 11.19 -18.43
CA ASP A 327 -24.82 10.78 -17.92
C ASP A 327 -24.87 10.33 -16.47
N LYS A 328 -25.72 10.92 -15.63
CA LYS A 328 -25.94 10.47 -14.24
C LYS A 328 -26.49 9.04 -14.21
N ILE A 329 -27.52 8.78 -14.99
CA ILE A 329 -28.13 7.44 -15.07
C ILE A 329 -27.12 6.41 -15.60
N ILE A 330 -26.38 6.74 -16.65
CA ILE A 330 -25.33 5.87 -17.20
C ILE A 330 -24.27 5.59 -16.14
N LEU A 331 -23.83 6.60 -15.40
CA LEU A 331 -22.87 6.43 -14.32
C LEU A 331 -23.40 5.47 -13.25
N ASP A 332 -24.65 5.60 -12.84
CA ASP A 332 -25.26 4.72 -11.84
C ASP A 332 -25.35 3.27 -12.34
N TYR A 333 -25.68 3.04 -13.62
CA TYR A 333 -25.64 1.71 -14.22
C TYR A 333 -24.23 1.10 -14.22
N ILE A 334 -23.21 1.89 -14.56
CA ILE A 334 -21.80 1.45 -14.52
C ILE A 334 -21.41 1.07 -13.09
N LYS A 335 -21.77 1.91 -12.11
CA LYS A 335 -21.49 1.67 -10.70
C LYS A 335 -22.14 0.37 -10.22
N ASP A 336 -23.45 0.22 -10.44
CA ASP A 336 -24.19 -0.95 -9.99
C ASP A 336 -23.62 -2.25 -10.58
N ALA A 337 -23.43 -2.28 -11.92
CA ALA A 337 -22.88 -3.44 -12.59
C ALA A 337 -21.46 -3.78 -12.13
N TYR A 338 -20.60 -2.77 -11.92
CA TYR A 338 -19.25 -2.98 -11.40
C TYR A 338 -19.28 -3.61 -10.01
N PHE A 339 -20.07 -3.05 -9.08
CA PHE A 339 -20.13 -3.62 -7.73
C PHE A 339 -20.73 -4.98 -7.71
N LYS A 340 -21.73 -5.28 -8.53
CA LYS A 340 -22.45 -6.55 -8.48
C LYS A 340 -21.75 -7.70 -9.22
N HIS A 341 -20.92 -7.37 -10.21
CA HIS A 341 -20.39 -8.37 -11.13
C HIS A 341 -18.88 -8.34 -11.29
N SER A 342 -18.16 -7.27 -10.93
CA SER A 342 -16.72 -7.21 -11.23
C SER A 342 -15.89 -8.23 -10.46
N TYR A 343 -14.81 -8.72 -11.09
CA TYR A 343 -13.82 -9.55 -10.42
C TYR A 343 -13.17 -8.83 -9.23
N ASP A 344 -13.04 -7.51 -9.32
CA ASP A 344 -12.47 -6.66 -8.27
C ASP A 344 -13.22 -6.73 -6.94
N THR A 345 -14.49 -7.12 -6.95
CA THR A 345 -15.34 -7.24 -5.75
C THR A 345 -15.81 -8.66 -5.48
N HIS A 346 -15.90 -9.52 -6.49
CA HIS A 346 -16.55 -10.84 -6.40
C HIS A 346 -15.64 -12.03 -6.74
N HIS A 347 -14.35 -11.81 -7.03
CA HIS A 347 -13.45 -12.90 -7.41
C HIS A 347 -12.21 -12.99 -6.50
N TYR A 348 -11.88 -14.22 -6.11
CA TYR A 348 -10.76 -14.54 -5.22
C TYR A 348 -9.43 -13.91 -5.68
N SER A 349 -9.13 -13.96 -6.98
CA SER A 349 -7.90 -13.41 -7.58
C SER A 349 -7.66 -11.91 -7.34
N HIS A 350 -8.63 -11.18 -6.79
CA HIS A 350 -8.53 -9.74 -6.57
C HIS A 350 -8.56 -9.33 -5.09
N LEU A 351 -8.70 -10.28 -4.15
CA LEU A 351 -8.66 -9.98 -2.71
C LEU A 351 -7.34 -9.34 -2.27
N TRP A 352 -6.23 -9.64 -2.95
CA TRP A 352 -4.93 -9.00 -2.70
C TRP A 352 -4.95 -7.47 -2.86
N LYS A 353 -5.92 -6.89 -3.61
CA LYS A 353 -6.08 -5.44 -3.74
C LYS A 353 -6.40 -4.75 -2.39
N ASN A 354 -6.76 -5.53 -1.36
CA ASN A 354 -6.91 -5.08 0.02
C ASN A 354 -7.82 -3.84 0.17
N ARG A 355 -9.03 -3.94 -0.38
CA ARG A 355 -10.01 -2.85 -0.36
C ARG A 355 -10.35 -2.42 1.07
N LEU A 356 -10.78 -1.17 1.25
CA LEU A 356 -11.38 -0.73 2.51
C LEU A 356 -12.73 -1.42 2.76
N THR A 357 -13.03 -1.62 4.04
CA THR A 357 -14.33 -2.09 4.54
C THR A 357 -15.23 -0.91 4.88
N LYS A 358 -16.52 -1.19 5.08
CA LYS A 358 -17.51 -0.19 5.50
C LYS A 358 -17.12 0.52 6.81
N ASP A 359 -16.41 -0.17 7.68
CA ASP A 359 -15.89 0.36 8.95
C ASP A 359 -14.50 0.98 8.82
N SER A 360 -14.02 1.20 7.58
CA SER A 360 -12.72 1.79 7.26
C SER A 360 -11.48 0.96 7.66
N SER A 361 -11.66 -0.34 7.93
CA SER A 361 -10.56 -1.30 8.05
C SER A 361 -10.16 -1.83 6.66
N HIS A 362 -9.06 -2.58 6.59
CA HIS A 362 -8.64 -3.25 5.35
C HIS A 362 -9.17 -4.69 5.28
N ILE A 363 -9.57 -5.17 4.09
CA ILE A 363 -10.10 -6.54 3.94
C ILE A 363 -9.10 -7.62 4.40
N LEU A 364 -7.81 -7.43 4.12
CA LEU A 364 -6.77 -8.35 4.61
C LEU A 364 -6.65 -8.34 6.14
N GLU A 365 -7.00 -7.24 6.82
CA GLU A 365 -7.03 -7.15 8.28
C GLU A 365 -8.22 -7.95 8.85
N ILE A 366 -9.40 -7.84 8.23
CA ILE A 366 -10.57 -8.67 8.58
C ILE A 366 -10.26 -10.16 8.39
N LEU A 367 -9.58 -10.52 7.30
CA LEU A 367 -9.10 -11.88 7.08
C LEU A 367 -8.12 -12.33 8.16
N GLN A 368 -7.11 -11.51 8.49
CA GLN A 368 -6.15 -11.84 9.55
C GLN A 368 -6.86 -12.07 10.90
N ASN A 369 -7.80 -11.20 11.25
CA ASN A 369 -8.56 -11.32 12.49
C ASN A 369 -9.36 -12.62 12.54
N ARG A 370 -10.00 -13.01 11.43
CA ARG A 370 -10.73 -14.28 11.35
C ARG A 370 -9.78 -15.49 11.42
N ILE A 371 -8.67 -15.46 10.68
CA ILE A 371 -7.63 -16.49 10.68
C ILE A 371 -7.07 -16.72 12.10
N ASN A 372 -6.90 -15.65 12.88
CA ASN A 372 -6.32 -15.74 14.24
C ASN A 372 -7.24 -16.43 15.26
N ILE A 373 -8.56 -16.46 15.03
CA ILE A 373 -9.55 -16.94 16.02
C ILE A 373 -10.28 -18.22 15.58
N ASP A 374 -10.25 -18.57 14.30
CA ASP A 374 -11.06 -19.64 13.73
C ASP A 374 -10.19 -20.65 12.96
N THR A 375 -10.01 -21.84 13.55
CA THR A 375 -9.24 -22.94 12.96
C THR A 375 -9.89 -23.52 11.72
N GLU A 376 -11.23 -23.52 11.60
CA GLU A 376 -11.94 -23.94 10.39
C GLU A 376 -11.63 -22.98 9.24
N PHE A 377 -11.79 -21.67 9.50
CA PHE A 377 -11.48 -20.67 8.49
C PHE A 377 -10.01 -20.71 8.06
N GLN A 378 -9.11 -20.95 9.02
CA GLN A 378 -7.69 -21.14 8.75
C GLN A 378 -7.43 -22.32 7.79
N PHE A 379 -8.10 -23.46 8.00
CA PHE A 379 -8.03 -24.62 7.11
C PHE A 379 -8.54 -24.27 5.71
N ILE A 380 -9.68 -23.59 5.62
CA ILE A 380 -10.27 -23.15 4.35
C ILE A 380 -9.30 -22.23 3.60
N CYS A 381 -8.67 -21.26 4.30
CA CYS A 381 -7.66 -20.39 3.72
C CYS A 381 -6.45 -21.15 3.20
N LEU A 382 -5.93 -22.13 3.96
CA LEU A 382 -4.81 -22.96 3.50
C LEU A 382 -5.17 -23.71 2.21
N LEU A 383 -6.35 -24.31 2.15
CA LEU A 383 -6.81 -25.01 0.94
C LEU A 383 -6.99 -24.05 -0.23
N ALA A 384 -7.53 -22.86 0.00
CA ALA A 384 -7.71 -21.83 -1.03
C ALA A 384 -6.37 -21.39 -1.66
N THR A 385 -5.31 -21.29 -0.85
CA THR A 385 -3.95 -20.89 -1.29
C THR A 385 -3.15 -21.99 -2.00
N HIS A 386 -3.69 -23.22 -2.10
CA HIS A 386 -2.96 -24.34 -2.70
C HIS A 386 -2.70 -24.09 -4.20
N SER A 387 -1.43 -23.90 -4.55
CA SER A 387 -0.99 -23.40 -5.86
C SER A 387 -0.53 -24.46 -6.85
N ALA A 388 -0.47 -25.75 -6.46
CA ALA A 388 0.09 -26.83 -7.29
C ALA A 388 -0.64 -27.07 -8.63
N TYR A 389 -1.75 -26.37 -8.87
CA TYR A 389 -2.52 -26.41 -10.11
C TYR A 389 -3.14 -25.07 -10.52
N ASP A 390 -2.68 -23.93 -9.99
CA ASP A 390 -3.13 -22.66 -10.57
C ASP A 390 -2.54 -22.51 -11.99
N THR A 391 -3.27 -23.02 -12.98
CA THR A 391 -3.08 -22.65 -14.40
C THR A 391 -3.51 -21.20 -14.63
N ASN A 392 -4.25 -20.62 -13.68
CA ASN A 392 -4.61 -19.23 -13.64
C ASN A 392 -3.66 -18.45 -12.73
N SER A 393 -2.64 -17.83 -13.32
CA SER A 393 -1.71 -16.92 -12.63
C SER A 393 -2.39 -15.75 -11.93
N ASP A 394 -3.68 -15.48 -12.21
CA ASP A 394 -4.42 -14.39 -11.59
C ASP A 394 -4.53 -14.54 -10.07
N ASN A 395 -4.53 -15.78 -9.55
CA ASN A 395 -4.71 -16.05 -8.13
C ASN A 395 -3.43 -15.89 -7.29
N ASP A 396 -2.25 -15.91 -7.91
CA ASP A 396 -0.94 -15.98 -7.23
C ASP A 396 -0.74 -14.87 -6.20
N LYS A 397 -1.25 -13.67 -6.50
CA LYS A 397 -1.14 -12.52 -5.60
C LYS A 397 -2.00 -12.69 -4.36
N THR A 398 -3.25 -13.16 -4.52
CA THR A 398 -4.12 -13.45 -3.37
C THR A 398 -3.56 -14.63 -2.57
N ASN A 399 -3.07 -15.67 -3.24
CA ASN A 399 -2.42 -16.81 -2.58
C ASN A 399 -1.28 -16.32 -1.69
N THR A 400 -0.36 -15.53 -2.25
CA THR A 400 0.80 -14.96 -1.53
C THR A 400 0.37 -14.12 -0.34
N ALA A 401 -0.61 -13.23 -0.52
CA ALA A 401 -1.10 -12.37 0.55
C ALA A 401 -1.69 -13.20 1.70
N ILE A 402 -2.56 -14.16 1.42
CA ILE A 402 -3.18 -15.00 2.45
C ILE A 402 -2.17 -15.93 3.11
N THR A 403 -1.21 -16.51 2.37
CA THR A 403 -0.12 -17.30 2.95
C THR A 403 0.72 -16.48 3.93
N GLU A 404 0.99 -15.20 3.62
CA GLU A 404 1.68 -14.31 4.54
C GLU A 404 0.86 -14.06 5.82
N LEU A 405 -0.46 -13.85 5.72
CA LEU A 405 -1.34 -13.72 6.89
C LEU A 405 -1.32 -14.98 7.77
N LEU A 406 -1.40 -16.16 7.14
CA LEU A 406 -1.34 -17.46 7.81
C LEU A 406 0.01 -17.65 8.54
N SER A 407 1.13 -17.25 7.92
CA SER A 407 2.46 -17.37 8.53
C SER A 407 2.66 -16.49 9.78
N ARG A 408 1.91 -15.38 9.88
CA ARG A 408 1.95 -14.43 11.00
C ARG A 408 0.99 -14.81 12.13
N SER A 409 0.05 -15.71 11.87
CA SER A 409 -0.93 -16.13 12.87
C SER A 409 -0.23 -16.94 13.97
N ALA A 410 -0.28 -16.44 15.21
CA ALA A 410 0.13 -17.19 16.38
C ALA A 410 -0.97 -18.22 16.67
N THR A 411 -0.91 -19.37 16.01
CA THR A 411 -1.90 -20.42 16.22
C THR A 411 -1.84 -20.93 17.66
N ILE A 412 -2.91 -20.70 18.42
CA ILE A 412 -3.11 -21.25 19.77
C ILE A 412 -3.32 -22.77 19.71
N LYS A 413 -3.71 -23.31 18.55
CA LYS A 413 -3.93 -24.75 18.30
C LYS A 413 -3.14 -25.22 17.07
N PRO A 414 -2.58 -26.43 17.07
CA PRO A 414 -1.93 -26.98 15.88
C PRO A 414 -2.93 -27.06 14.73
N LEU A 415 -2.50 -26.56 13.57
CA LEU A 415 -3.21 -26.65 12.31
C LEU A 415 -3.53 -28.12 11.98
N PRO A 416 -4.74 -28.44 11.46
CA PRO A 416 -5.03 -29.77 10.96
C PRO A 416 -4.05 -30.10 9.83
N ASP A 417 -3.49 -31.31 9.85
CA ASP A 417 -2.52 -31.72 8.82
C ASP A 417 -3.23 -31.96 7.48
N ILE A 418 -3.14 -30.97 6.60
CA ILE A 418 -3.68 -31.04 5.23
C ILE A 418 -2.71 -31.66 4.24
N THR A 419 -1.51 -32.08 4.66
CA THR A 419 -0.54 -32.68 3.73
C THR A 419 -1.12 -33.93 3.07
N HIS A 420 -1.95 -34.73 3.74
CA HIS A 420 -2.63 -35.88 3.11
C HIS A 420 -3.59 -35.50 1.95
N ILE A 421 -4.08 -34.27 1.93
CA ILE A 421 -4.93 -33.71 0.86
C ILE A 421 -4.05 -33.06 -0.22
N THR A 422 -3.05 -32.28 0.20
CA THR A 422 -2.26 -31.36 -0.65
C THR A 422 -0.94 -31.92 -1.19
N THR A 423 -0.44 -33.05 -0.67
CA THR A 423 0.81 -33.70 -1.15
C THR A 423 0.66 -34.35 -2.53
N VAL A 424 -0.57 -34.54 -3.00
CA VAL A 424 -0.81 -35.12 -4.31
C VAL A 424 -1.05 -33.99 -5.30
N ASN A 425 -0.08 -33.71 -6.16
CA ASN A 425 -0.19 -32.80 -7.31
C ASN A 425 -1.11 -33.37 -8.43
N ASN A 426 -2.18 -34.06 -8.06
CA ASN A 426 -3.19 -34.57 -8.96
C ASN A 426 -4.55 -33.99 -8.56
N ILE A 427 -4.94 -32.91 -9.22
CA ILE A 427 -6.22 -32.23 -9.00
C ILE A 427 -7.46 -33.02 -9.38
N SER A 428 -7.29 -34.06 -10.20
CA SER A 428 -8.34 -35.02 -10.50
C SER A 428 -8.45 -36.10 -9.41
N LYS A 429 -7.60 -36.06 -8.37
CA LYS A 429 -7.72 -36.94 -7.20
C LYS A 429 -9.09 -36.74 -6.58
N ILE A 430 -9.81 -37.84 -6.45
CA ILE A 430 -11.08 -37.90 -5.74
C ILE A 430 -10.77 -37.97 -4.25
N ILE A 431 -11.29 -36.99 -3.51
CA ILE A 431 -11.25 -36.93 -2.06
C ILE A 431 -12.54 -37.55 -1.54
N HIS A 432 -12.41 -38.68 -0.84
CA HIS A 432 -13.52 -39.33 -0.14
C HIS A 432 -13.59 -38.76 1.28
N ILE A 433 -14.67 -38.06 1.59
CA ILE A 433 -14.77 -37.25 2.81
C ILE A 433 -14.85 -38.13 4.07
N ASP A 434 -15.41 -39.33 3.94
CA ASP A 434 -15.52 -40.31 5.03
C ASP A 434 -14.17 -40.89 5.49
N ASN A 435 -13.07 -40.63 4.76
CA ASN A 435 -11.74 -41.13 5.11
C ASN A 435 -10.97 -40.23 6.09
N TYR A 436 -11.56 -39.10 6.49
CA TYR A 436 -10.93 -38.10 7.37
C TYR A 436 -11.57 -38.11 8.75
N ASP A 437 -10.85 -37.59 9.75
CA ASP A 437 -11.38 -37.40 11.10
C ASP A 437 -12.59 -36.44 11.11
N ASP A 438 -13.40 -36.48 12.17
CA ASP A 438 -14.65 -35.74 12.23
C ASP A 438 -14.47 -34.22 12.06
N ASN A 439 -13.36 -33.65 12.52
CA ASN A 439 -13.06 -32.23 12.40
C ASN A 439 -12.80 -31.83 10.95
N ILE A 440 -11.94 -32.57 10.24
CA ILE A 440 -11.65 -32.34 8.82
C ILE A 440 -12.89 -32.67 7.97
N LYS A 441 -13.63 -33.73 8.36
CA LYS A 441 -14.85 -34.17 7.69
C LYS A 441 -15.91 -33.07 7.66
N GLU A 442 -16.14 -32.38 8.77
CA GLU A 442 -17.11 -31.28 8.85
C GLU A 442 -16.75 -30.15 7.87
N ILE A 443 -15.49 -29.71 7.86
CA ILE A 443 -15.00 -28.66 6.98
C ILE A 443 -15.11 -29.09 5.50
N LEU A 444 -14.71 -30.32 5.18
CA LEU A 444 -14.85 -30.86 3.83
C LEU A 444 -16.33 -31.01 3.41
N GLN A 445 -17.25 -31.31 4.33
CA GLN A 445 -18.68 -31.34 4.04
C GLN A 445 -19.23 -29.94 3.73
N ILE A 446 -18.75 -28.90 4.42
CA ILE A 446 -19.10 -27.50 4.12
C ILE A 446 -18.61 -27.15 2.71
N LEU A 447 -17.35 -27.43 2.40
CA LEU A 447 -16.75 -27.10 1.10
C LEU A 447 -17.30 -27.94 -0.05
N SER A 448 -17.77 -29.16 0.20
CA SER A 448 -18.29 -30.06 -0.85
C SER A 448 -19.80 -29.97 -1.06
N ASN A 449 -20.50 -29.08 -0.35
CA ASN A 449 -21.97 -29.03 -0.31
C ASN A 449 -22.58 -30.39 0.09
N LYS A 450 -22.03 -31.03 1.13
CA LYS A 450 -22.48 -32.32 1.68
C LYS A 450 -22.40 -33.50 0.69
N LYS A 451 -21.61 -33.40 -0.39
CA LYS A 451 -21.29 -34.54 -1.25
C LYS A 451 -20.46 -35.57 -0.47
N LYS A 452 -20.52 -36.85 -0.83
CA LYS A 452 -19.68 -37.91 -0.21
C LYS A 452 -18.22 -37.88 -0.70
N SER A 453 -18.03 -37.37 -1.91
CA SER A 453 -16.72 -37.19 -2.52
C SER A 453 -16.74 -36.02 -3.49
N CYS A 454 -15.56 -35.46 -3.74
CA CYS A 454 -15.33 -34.40 -4.71
C CYS A 454 -13.88 -34.42 -5.17
N THR A 455 -13.60 -33.78 -6.29
CA THR A 455 -12.22 -33.62 -6.76
C THR A 455 -11.48 -32.58 -5.90
N LEU A 456 -10.16 -32.72 -5.78
CA LEU A 456 -9.33 -31.71 -5.14
C LEU A 456 -9.51 -30.32 -5.79
N ARG A 457 -9.72 -30.28 -7.11
CA ARG A 457 -10.05 -29.04 -7.83
C ARG A 457 -11.31 -28.37 -7.30
N GLU A 458 -12.42 -29.11 -7.23
CA GLU A 458 -13.69 -28.58 -6.71
C GLU A 458 -13.54 -28.05 -5.29
N LEU A 459 -12.78 -28.74 -4.44
CA LEU A 459 -12.53 -28.29 -3.07
C LEU A 459 -11.77 -26.97 -3.00
N ILE A 460 -10.74 -26.79 -3.83
CA ILE A 460 -9.98 -25.53 -3.91
C ILE A 460 -10.86 -24.40 -4.43
N GLU A 461 -11.62 -24.63 -5.50
CA GLU A 461 -12.55 -23.64 -6.06
C GLU A 461 -13.64 -23.24 -5.05
N ASN A 462 -14.18 -24.20 -4.29
CA ASN A 462 -15.17 -23.93 -3.25
C ASN A 462 -14.56 -23.22 -2.04
N ALA A 463 -13.32 -23.54 -1.66
CA ALA A 463 -12.61 -22.80 -0.61
C ALA A 463 -12.35 -21.35 -1.01
N ARG A 464 -11.93 -21.10 -2.26
CA ARG A 464 -11.77 -19.74 -2.81
C ARG A 464 -13.08 -18.97 -2.83
N THR A 465 -14.17 -19.63 -3.22
CA THR A 465 -15.52 -19.06 -3.19
C THR A 465 -15.94 -18.73 -1.76
N TYR A 466 -15.68 -19.62 -0.80
CA TYR A 466 -15.99 -19.40 0.61
C TYR A 466 -15.26 -18.17 1.17
N VAL A 467 -13.94 -18.04 0.93
CA VAL A 467 -13.16 -16.87 1.35
C VAL A 467 -13.68 -15.59 0.71
N THR A 468 -14.06 -15.64 -0.56
CA THR A 468 -14.60 -14.48 -1.29
C THR A 468 -15.95 -14.05 -0.72
N ASN A 469 -16.87 -15.00 -0.50
CA ASN A 469 -18.19 -14.76 0.09
C ASN A 469 -18.11 -14.23 1.52
N PHE A 470 -17.07 -14.61 2.28
CA PHE A 470 -16.80 -14.02 3.59
C PHE A 470 -16.40 -12.54 3.46
N CYS A 471 -15.57 -12.17 2.48
CA CYS A 471 -15.07 -10.80 2.33
C CYS A 471 -16.10 -9.83 1.73
N GLU A 472 -16.90 -10.29 0.77
CA GLU A 472 -17.81 -9.47 -0.04
C GLU A 472 -18.73 -8.54 0.79
N PRO A 473 -19.42 -9.01 1.86
CA PRO A 473 -20.33 -8.16 2.64
C PRO A 473 -19.63 -7.00 3.36
N HIS A 474 -18.33 -7.15 3.64
CA HIS A 474 -17.52 -6.15 4.33
C HIS A 474 -16.96 -5.09 3.38
N MET A 475 -16.84 -5.38 2.09
CA MET A 475 -16.21 -4.47 1.14
C MET A 475 -17.00 -3.18 1.00
N MET A 476 -16.30 -2.05 1.10
CA MET A 476 -16.87 -0.75 0.82
C MET A 476 -16.89 -0.51 -0.69
N PRO A 477 -18.02 -0.06 -1.25
CA PRO A 477 -18.02 0.51 -2.57
C PRO A 477 -17.34 1.88 -2.48
N TYR A 478 -16.14 1.99 -3.04
CA TYR A 478 -15.46 3.27 -3.27
C TYR A 478 -14.59 3.25 -4.53
N ILE A 479 -14.24 4.45 -5.01
CA ILE A 479 -13.13 4.65 -5.96
C ILE A 479 -11.96 5.30 -5.26
N GLU A 480 -10.75 4.96 -5.70
CA GLU A 480 -9.56 5.64 -5.21
C GLU A 480 -9.35 6.96 -5.96
N ARG A 481 -9.03 8.00 -5.22
CA ARG A 481 -8.69 9.34 -5.69
C ARG A 481 -7.33 9.72 -5.13
N LYS A 482 -6.68 10.67 -5.80
CA LYS A 482 -5.31 11.09 -5.46
C LYS A 482 -5.24 12.60 -5.26
N ILE A 483 -4.56 13.01 -4.20
CA ILE A 483 -4.14 14.39 -3.93
C ILE A 483 -2.62 14.41 -3.89
N ASN A 484 -2.03 15.42 -4.52
CA ASN A 484 -0.60 15.67 -4.45
C ASN A 484 -0.36 16.92 -3.61
N ILE A 485 0.45 16.77 -2.56
CA ILE A 485 1.01 17.88 -1.81
C ILE A 485 2.46 18.02 -2.25
N THR A 486 2.84 19.17 -2.77
CA THR A 486 4.20 19.43 -3.24
C THR A 486 4.88 20.42 -2.32
N GLN A 487 6.17 20.21 -2.04
CA GLN A 487 7.02 21.20 -1.39
C GLN A 487 6.62 21.58 0.06
N ALA A 488 6.04 20.65 0.82
CA ALA A 488 5.86 20.84 2.25
C ALA A 488 7.22 20.97 2.96
N LYS A 489 7.34 21.90 3.90
CA LYS A 489 8.58 22.12 4.63
C LYS A 489 8.71 21.09 5.74
N VAL A 490 9.76 20.27 5.72
CA VAL A 490 10.04 19.32 6.81
C VAL A 490 10.60 20.08 8.01
N ASN A 491 9.94 19.97 9.15
CA ASN A 491 10.40 20.56 10.41
C ASN A 491 11.31 19.59 11.16
N SER A 492 10.94 18.30 11.19
CA SER A 492 11.71 17.29 11.89
C SER A 492 11.43 15.89 11.37
N VAL A 493 12.44 15.03 11.47
CA VAL A 493 12.33 13.59 11.30
C VAL A 493 12.72 12.94 12.62
N THR A 494 11.82 12.19 13.23
CA THR A 494 12.03 11.55 14.53
C THR A 494 11.81 10.05 14.42
N LEU A 495 12.81 9.25 14.78
CA LEU A 495 12.66 7.83 15.00
C LEU A 495 12.25 7.59 16.44
N VAL A 496 11.08 6.98 16.62
CA VAL A 496 10.58 6.52 17.91
C VAL A 496 10.76 5.02 18.01
N SER A 497 11.30 4.56 19.13
CA SER A 497 11.48 3.15 19.45
C SER A 497 10.72 2.87 20.74
N GLU A 498 9.62 2.12 20.71
CA GLU A 498 8.89 1.71 21.92
C GLU A 498 9.65 0.65 22.74
N GLN A 499 10.88 0.96 23.11
CA GLN A 499 11.56 0.24 24.18
C GLN A 499 12.13 1.28 25.15
N PRO A 500 11.75 1.23 26.45
CA PRO A 500 12.52 1.95 27.44
C PRO A 500 13.97 1.48 27.30
N ARG A 501 14.91 2.43 27.17
CA ARG A 501 16.34 2.09 27.22
C ARG A 501 16.58 1.39 28.54
N VAL A 502 16.72 0.07 28.53
CA VAL A 502 17.30 -0.64 29.66
C VAL A 502 18.73 -0.15 29.74
N ASN A 503 18.99 0.67 30.75
CA ASN A 503 20.31 1.22 31.01
C ASN A 503 21.25 0.02 31.25
N PRO A 504 22.28 -0.22 30.42
CA PRO A 504 23.14 -1.40 30.55
C PRO A 504 23.90 -1.45 31.89
N SER A 505 23.92 -0.34 32.63
CA SER A 505 24.47 -0.21 33.99
C SER A 505 23.54 -0.66 35.13
N LYS A 506 22.35 -1.22 34.83
CA LYS A 506 21.46 -1.86 35.82
C LYS A 506 21.29 -3.38 35.62
N ARG A 507 22.30 -4.07 35.04
CA ARG A 507 22.47 -5.50 35.32
C ARG A 507 23.17 -5.66 36.67
N LEU A 508 22.38 -5.70 37.73
CA LEU A 508 22.82 -6.16 39.05
C LEU A 508 21.83 -7.23 39.54
N ILE A 509 22.26 -8.48 39.31
CA ILE A 509 22.12 -9.67 40.15
C ILE A 509 20.75 -9.88 40.83
N THR A 510 19.97 -10.81 40.29
CA THR A 510 19.24 -11.80 41.12
C THR A 510 19.38 -13.17 40.48
N ALA A 511 19.67 -14.13 41.35
CA ALA A 511 20.28 -15.42 41.11
C ALA A 511 19.39 -16.44 40.36
N ASP A 512 20.08 -17.48 39.87
CA ASP A 512 19.53 -18.77 39.42
C ASP A 512 18.31 -19.22 40.22
N ALA A 513 17.16 -19.33 39.53
CA ALA A 513 15.98 -20.07 40.00
C ALA A 513 15.88 -21.44 39.31
N SER A 514 17.03 -22.04 38.95
CA SER A 514 17.16 -23.42 38.49
C SER A 514 17.47 -24.41 39.63
N LEU A 515 17.55 -23.92 40.88
CA LEU A 515 17.46 -24.73 42.10
C LEU A 515 16.07 -24.55 42.72
N LEU A 516 15.09 -25.28 42.21
CA LEU A 516 13.95 -25.85 42.97
C LEU A 516 13.02 -26.59 41.99
N ASN A 517 13.34 -27.86 41.76
CA ASN A 517 12.39 -28.86 41.25
C ASN A 517 11.14 -28.91 42.16
N PRO A 518 9.92 -28.98 41.62
CA PRO A 518 8.78 -29.50 42.33
C PRO A 518 8.47 -30.91 41.80
N LEU A 519 9.05 -31.94 42.42
CA LEU A 519 8.60 -33.32 42.25
C LEU A 519 8.77 -34.07 43.57
N THR A 520 7.65 -34.22 44.29
CA THR A 520 7.18 -35.40 45.05
C THR A 520 5.94 -34.94 45.83
N GLN A 521 4.73 -35.31 45.40
CA GLN A 521 3.98 -36.50 45.83
C GLN A 521 3.40 -36.40 47.27
N ASP A 522 2.10 -36.68 47.32
CA ASP A 522 1.27 -37.15 48.43
C ASP A 522 0.67 -36.13 49.43
N ALA A 523 -0.67 -36.08 49.38
CA ALA A 523 -1.55 -35.68 50.49
C ALA A 523 -1.44 -36.70 51.64
N PRO A 524 -1.81 -36.37 52.89
CA PRO A 524 -3.23 -36.49 53.26
C PRO A 524 -3.79 -35.47 54.29
N ALA A 525 -5.11 -35.33 54.22
CA ALA A 525 -6.14 -35.13 55.26
C ALA A 525 -5.85 -34.47 56.63
N VAL A 526 -6.72 -33.48 56.93
CA VAL A 526 -7.56 -33.30 58.15
C VAL A 526 -6.92 -33.54 59.52
N PHE A 527 -6.92 -32.53 60.41
CA PHE A 527 -7.42 -32.63 61.79
C PHE A 527 -7.71 -31.25 62.38
N SER A 528 -8.88 -31.16 63.06
CA SER A 528 -9.44 -30.10 63.94
C SER A 528 -9.78 -28.74 63.34
#